data_AF-A0A5S9MFD1-F1
#
_entry.id   AF-A0A5S9MFD1-F1
#
_cell.length_a   1.000
_cell.length_b   1.000
_cell.length_c   1.000
_cell.angle_alpha   90.00
_cell.angle_beta   90.00
_cell.angle_gamma   90.00
#
_symmetry.space_group_name_H-M   'P 1'
#
loop_
_entity.id
_entity.type
_entity.pdbx_description
1 polymer ?
#
loop_
_entity_poly.entity_id
_entity_poly.type
_entity_poly.pdbx_seq_one_letter_code
_entity_poly.pdbx_strand_id
1 'polypeptide(L)'
;MARHDKSIPHLKNAIKIAEEIGDQKILTKAFLNIGHTFDRDGQWDEAINYFEKAIQKADDDSELLTKLYFAISCTQFKAGRLKEGEASLKQGTNILEEAPNKLYENLFTFLEAVYVNNINEEQLAEVFQYLEQKQLFAYAEACYIVYADEYGKQGQFEKKTAAYQKVLETQLKKNQRGDCLYEFFKKGFTMIALTVVAAAGVYTIATDRNTTSIEIQKIDRNTTMIDRNTTSQNV
;
A
#
# COMPACT_ATOMS: atom_id res chain seq x y z
N MET A 1 -11.61 -9.45 10.87
CA MET A 1 -12.53 -10.54 10.50
C MET A 1 -12.28 -10.91 9.05
N ALA A 2 -11.72 -12.09 8.84
CA ALA A 2 -11.48 -12.67 7.53
C ALA A 2 -12.86 -13.01 6.90
N ARG A 3 -13.22 -12.41 5.75
CA ARG A 3 -14.59 -12.48 5.17
C ARG A 3 -14.84 -13.76 4.34
N HIS A 4 -14.13 -14.85 4.64
CA HIS A 4 -14.10 -16.12 3.88
C HIS A 4 -15.45 -16.81 3.93
N ASP A 5 -16.00 -16.87 5.14
CA ASP A 5 -17.26 -17.56 5.45
C ASP A 5 -18.45 -16.98 4.68
N LYS A 6 -18.35 -15.72 4.24
CA LYS A 6 -19.41 -15.07 3.44
C LYS A 6 -19.10 -15.08 1.95
N SER A 7 -17.87 -14.80 1.52
CA SER A 7 -17.54 -14.63 0.10
C SER A 7 -17.55 -15.96 -0.68
N ILE A 8 -16.95 -17.01 -0.12
CA ILE A 8 -16.74 -18.28 -0.82
C ILE A 8 -18.08 -18.96 -1.20
N PRO A 9 -19.11 -19.03 -0.34
CA PRO A 9 -20.39 -19.62 -0.72
C PRO A 9 -21.05 -18.92 -1.91
N HIS A 10 -20.99 -17.58 -1.97
CA HIS A 10 -21.54 -16.82 -3.10
C HIS A 10 -20.75 -17.08 -4.39
N LEU A 11 -19.41 -17.15 -4.31
CA LEU A 11 -18.57 -17.45 -5.47
C LEU A 11 -18.76 -18.89 -5.98
N LYS A 12 -18.96 -19.87 -5.09
CA LYS A 12 -19.30 -21.25 -5.47
C LYS A 12 -20.66 -21.34 -6.18
N ASN A 13 -21.66 -20.59 -5.72
CA ASN A 13 -22.93 -20.49 -6.42
C ASN A 13 -22.77 -19.84 -7.80
N ALA A 14 -21.94 -18.79 -7.92
CA ALA A 14 -21.65 -18.17 -9.20
C ALA A 14 -20.96 -19.15 -10.17
N ILE A 15 -20.03 -19.98 -9.70
CA ILE A 15 -19.41 -21.06 -10.48
C ILE A 15 -20.48 -22.02 -11.01
N LYS A 16 -21.36 -22.51 -10.13
CA LYS A 16 -22.41 -23.46 -10.51
C LYS A 16 -23.32 -22.89 -11.61
N ILE A 17 -23.77 -21.65 -11.44
CA ILE A 17 -24.61 -20.97 -12.43
C ILE A 17 -23.84 -20.77 -13.74
N ALA A 18 -22.58 -20.34 -13.68
CA ALA A 18 -21.73 -20.15 -14.85
C ALA A 18 -21.53 -21.45 -15.63
N GLU A 19 -21.35 -22.58 -14.94
CA GLU A 19 -21.28 -23.91 -15.54
C GLU A 19 -22.61 -24.32 -16.18
N GLU A 20 -23.75 -24.05 -15.54
CA GLU A 20 -25.09 -24.35 -16.07
C GLU A 20 -25.40 -23.56 -17.35
N ILE A 21 -24.95 -22.30 -17.45
CA ILE A 21 -25.20 -21.43 -18.61
C ILE A 21 -24.04 -21.43 -19.63
N GLY A 22 -22.92 -22.08 -19.34
CA GLY A 22 -21.74 -22.14 -20.20
C GLY A 22 -20.91 -20.85 -20.30
N ASP A 23 -21.04 -19.92 -19.33
CA ASP A 23 -20.33 -18.62 -19.35
C ASP A 23 -18.91 -18.74 -18.76
N GLN A 24 -17.92 -18.93 -19.63
CA GLN A 24 -16.51 -19.06 -19.25
C GLN A 24 -15.95 -17.78 -18.59
N LYS A 25 -16.47 -16.61 -18.94
CA LYS A 25 -16.00 -15.33 -18.40
C LYS A 25 -16.41 -15.16 -16.95
N ILE A 26 -17.65 -15.50 -16.59
CA ILE A 26 -18.11 -15.51 -15.20
C ILE A 26 -17.35 -16.58 -14.41
N LEU A 27 -17.16 -17.76 -15.00
CA LEU A 27 -16.43 -18.86 -14.37
C LEU A 27 -14.99 -18.45 -14.01
N THR A 28 -14.27 -17.85 -14.96
CA THR A 28 -12.91 -17.32 -14.78
C THR A 28 -12.86 -16.27 -13.67
N LYS A 29 -13.78 -15.30 -13.68
CA LYS A 29 -13.84 -14.24 -12.65
C LYS A 29 -14.16 -14.82 -11.27
N ALA A 30 -15.01 -15.82 -11.18
CA ALA A 30 -15.35 -16.45 -9.91
C ALA A 30 -14.12 -17.18 -9.33
N PHE A 31 -13.39 -17.94 -10.14
CA PHE A 31 -12.14 -18.57 -9.72
C PHE A 31 -11.07 -17.55 -9.32
N LEU A 32 -10.88 -16.48 -10.10
CA LEU A 32 -9.99 -15.36 -9.76
C LEU A 32 -10.31 -14.77 -8.38
N ASN A 33 -11.59 -14.52 -8.09
CA ASN A 33 -12.01 -13.96 -6.80
C ASN A 33 -11.82 -14.94 -5.63
N ILE A 34 -11.97 -16.24 -5.86
CA ILE A 34 -11.65 -17.26 -4.85
C ILE A 34 -10.14 -17.27 -4.60
N GLY A 35 -9.31 -17.23 -5.65
CA GLY A 35 -7.85 -17.13 -5.52
C GLY A 35 -7.42 -15.92 -4.69
N HIS A 36 -7.98 -14.74 -4.97
CA HIS A 36 -7.73 -13.54 -4.15
C HIS A 36 -8.19 -13.67 -2.70
N THR A 37 -9.25 -14.46 -2.47
CA THR A 37 -9.75 -14.71 -1.11
C THR A 37 -8.72 -15.53 -0.32
N PHE A 38 -8.15 -16.58 -0.92
CA PHE A 38 -7.08 -17.38 -0.31
C PHE A 38 -5.75 -16.62 -0.20
N ASP A 39 -5.37 -15.81 -1.20
CA ASP A 39 -4.14 -15.01 -1.16
C ASP A 39 -4.14 -14.04 0.03
N ARG A 40 -5.28 -13.42 0.32
CA ARG A 40 -5.43 -12.53 1.48
C ARG A 40 -5.30 -13.26 2.83
N ASP A 41 -5.55 -14.56 2.87
CA ASP A 41 -5.38 -15.39 4.07
C ASP A 41 -3.96 -15.91 4.26
N GLY A 42 -3.08 -15.68 3.28
CA GLY A 42 -1.77 -16.30 3.25
C GLY A 42 -1.80 -17.78 2.83
N GLN A 43 -2.95 -18.29 2.37
CA GLN A 43 -3.08 -19.62 1.78
C GLN A 43 -2.64 -19.57 0.30
N TRP A 44 -1.34 -19.35 0.10
CA TRP A 44 -0.79 -19.04 -1.22
C TRP A 44 -0.89 -20.21 -2.21
N ASP A 45 -0.74 -21.45 -1.75
CA ASP A 45 -0.88 -22.63 -2.61
C ASP A 45 -2.30 -22.81 -3.15
N GLU A 46 -3.28 -22.66 -2.28
CA GLU A 46 -4.69 -22.70 -2.66
C GLU A 46 -5.02 -21.54 -3.60
N ALA A 47 -4.50 -20.34 -3.32
CA ALA A 47 -4.68 -19.18 -4.19
C ALA A 47 -4.17 -19.43 -5.61
N ILE A 48 -2.92 -19.92 -5.74
CA ILE A 48 -2.29 -20.25 -7.03
C ILE A 48 -3.12 -21.30 -7.78
N ASN A 49 -3.52 -22.39 -7.12
CA ASN A 49 -4.36 -23.42 -7.73
C ASN A 49 -5.69 -22.86 -8.29
N TYR A 50 -6.33 -21.93 -7.57
CA TYR A 50 -7.55 -21.28 -8.07
C TYR A 50 -7.28 -20.32 -9.23
N PHE A 51 -6.17 -19.61 -9.23
CA PHE A 51 -5.78 -18.78 -10.38
C PHE A 51 -5.45 -19.62 -11.61
N GLU A 52 -4.77 -20.77 -11.46
CA GLU A 52 -4.49 -21.69 -12.56
C GLU A 52 -5.77 -22.28 -13.15
N LYS A 53 -6.75 -22.64 -12.32
CA LYS A 53 -8.09 -23.02 -12.77
C LYS A 53 -8.77 -21.90 -13.55
N ALA A 54 -8.62 -20.65 -13.11
CA ALA A 54 -9.14 -19.51 -13.84
C ALA A 54 -8.44 -19.34 -15.20
N ILE A 55 -7.12 -19.54 -15.31
CA ILE A 55 -6.40 -19.50 -16.60
C ILE A 55 -6.91 -20.58 -17.55
N GLN A 56 -7.18 -21.79 -17.06
CA GLN A 56 -7.73 -22.87 -17.90
C GLN A 56 -9.16 -22.60 -18.42
N LYS A 57 -9.87 -21.65 -17.80
CA LYS A 57 -11.22 -21.22 -18.19
C LYS A 57 -11.24 -19.87 -18.88
N ALA A 58 -10.15 -19.13 -18.79
CA ALA A 58 -9.98 -17.92 -19.55
C ALA A 58 -9.85 -18.36 -21.01
N ASP A 59 -10.84 -18.00 -21.83
CA ASP A 59 -10.68 -18.00 -23.28
C ASP A 59 -9.52 -17.05 -23.66
N ASP A 60 -9.36 -16.70 -24.94
CA ASP A 60 -8.37 -15.71 -25.41
C ASP A 60 -8.66 -14.26 -24.94
N ASP A 61 -9.26 -14.08 -23.76
CA ASP A 61 -9.48 -12.79 -23.09
C ASP A 61 -8.16 -12.30 -22.48
N SER A 62 -7.38 -11.58 -23.29
CA SER A 62 -6.09 -10.99 -22.90
C SER A 62 -6.19 -10.14 -21.63
N GLU A 63 -7.31 -9.44 -21.42
CA GLU A 63 -7.50 -8.63 -20.22
C GLU A 63 -7.54 -9.51 -18.97
N LEU A 64 -8.36 -10.57 -18.96
CA LEU A 64 -8.47 -11.50 -17.83
C LEU A 64 -7.17 -12.27 -17.59
N LEU A 65 -6.54 -12.77 -18.66
CA LEU A 65 -5.24 -13.46 -18.57
C LEU A 65 -4.17 -12.55 -17.94
N THR A 66 -4.12 -11.27 -18.32
CA THR A 66 -3.22 -10.29 -17.71
C THR A 66 -3.44 -10.17 -16.20
N LYS A 67 -4.71 -10.07 -15.74
CA LYS A 67 -5.01 -9.99 -14.30
C LYS A 67 -4.60 -11.25 -13.56
N LEU A 68 -4.79 -12.41 -14.19
CA LEU A 68 -4.46 -13.71 -13.62
C LEU A 68 -2.96 -13.89 -13.45
N TYR A 69 -2.17 -13.60 -14.49
CA TYR A 69 -0.72 -13.67 -14.40
C TYR A 69 -0.16 -12.68 -13.38
N PHE A 70 -0.75 -11.48 -13.29
CA PHE A 70 -0.39 -10.52 -12.23
C PHE A 70 -0.68 -11.09 -10.83
N ALA A 71 -1.86 -11.66 -10.62
CA ALA A 71 -2.26 -12.24 -9.33
C ALA A 71 -1.36 -13.43 -8.94
N ILE A 72 -1.09 -14.35 -9.87
CA ILE A 72 -0.19 -15.50 -9.64
C ILE A 72 1.22 -15.02 -9.31
N SER A 73 1.77 -14.11 -10.14
CA SER A 73 3.12 -13.60 -9.93
C SER A 73 3.28 -12.96 -8.55
N CYS A 74 2.36 -12.07 -8.17
CA CYS A 74 2.34 -11.45 -6.85
C CYS A 74 2.24 -12.48 -5.71
N THR A 75 1.39 -13.51 -5.86
CA THR A 75 1.20 -14.57 -4.86
C THR A 75 2.44 -15.45 -4.71
N GLN A 76 3.08 -15.83 -5.83
CA GLN A 76 4.32 -16.60 -5.83
C GLN A 76 5.47 -15.83 -5.19
N PHE A 77 5.59 -14.52 -5.45
CA PHE A 77 6.58 -13.68 -4.78
C PHE A 77 6.36 -13.61 -3.27
N LYS A 78 5.11 -13.41 -2.81
CA LYS A 78 4.77 -13.46 -1.38
C LYS A 78 5.12 -14.81 -0.75
N ALA A 79 4.91 -15.91 -1.50
CA ALA A 79 5.26 -17.26 -1.09
C ALA A 79 6.78 -17.58 -1.12
N GLY A 80 7.62 -16.62 -1.52
CA GLY A 80 9.07 -16.81 -1.65
C GLY A 80 9.49 -17.61 -2.88
N ARG A 81 8.57 -17.92 -3.79
CA ARG A 81 8.81 -18.64 -5.05
C ARG A 81 9.27 -17.68 -6.14
N LEU A 82 10.43 -17.04 -5.94
CA LEU A 82 10.88 -15.93 -6.79
C LEU A 82 10.99 -16.30 -8.28
N LYS A 83 11.55 -17.49 -8.60
CA LYS A 83 11.71 -17.95 -9.99
C LYS A 83 10.38 -18.20 -10.70
N GLU A 84 9.41 -18.77 -10.00
CA GLU A 84 8.07 -19.00 -10.55
C GLU A 84 7.34 -17.66 -10.74
N GLY A 85 7.45 -16.77 -9.75
CA GLY A 85 6.90 -15.42 -9.80
C GLY A 85 7.41 -14.61 -10.99
N GLU A 86 8.71 -14.69 -11.29
CA GLU A 86 9.35 -14.06 -12.45
C GLU A 86 8.87 -14.68 -13.77
N ALA A 87 8.70 -16.01 -13.82
CA ALA A 87 8.17 -16.67 -15.01
C ALA A 87 6.71 -16.23 -15.30
N SER A 88 5.85 -16.18 -14.28
CA SER A 88 4.48 -15.70 -14.42
C SER A 88 4.39 -14.21 -14.72
N LEU A 89 5.30 -13.40 -14.17
CA LEU A 89 5.45 -11.98 -14.53
C LEU A 89 5.70 -11.84 -16.04
N LYS A 90 6.67 -12.61 -16.57
CA LYS A 90 7.02 -12.60 -17.99
C LYS A 90 5.85 -12.99 -18.90
N GLN A 91 5.04 -13.99 -18.51
CA GLN A 91 3.84 -14.34 -19.27
C GLN A 91 2.85 -13.18 -19.34
N GLY A 92 2.63 -12.48 -18.21
CA GLY A 92 1.76 -11.32 -18.16
C GLY A 92 2.26 -10.12 -18.98
N THR A 93 3.58 -9.85 -18.95
CA THR A 93 4.17 -8.77 -19.75
C THR A 93 4.12 -9.05 -21.24
N ASN A 94 4.30 -10.31 -21.67
CA ASN A 94 4.17 -10.68 -23.09
C ASN A 94 2.77 -10.38 -23.63
N ILE A 95 1.72 -10.64 -22.84
CA ILE A 95 0.34 -10.32 -23.24
C ILE A 95 0.15 -8.81 -23.41
N LEU A 96 0.82 -8.00 -22.58
CA LEU A 96 0.75 -6.54 -22.67
C LEU A 96 1.47 -5.98 -23.91
N GLU A 97 2.43 -6.71 -24.50
CA GLU A 97 3.04 -6.33 -25.78
C GLU A 97 2.01 -6.40 -26.92
N GLU A 98 1.09 -7.37 -26.87
CA GLU A 98 0.04 -7.56 -27.87
C GLU A 98 -1.23 -6.75 -27.57
N ALA A 99 -1.59 -6.64 -26.28
CA ALA A 99 -2.80 -5.97 -25.80
C ALA A 99 -2.45 -4.99 -24.65
N PRO A 100 -1.99 -3.77 -24.97
CA PRO A 100 -1.49 -2.83 -23.96
C PRO A 100 -2.54 -2.43 -22.92
N ASN A 101 -2.11 -2.43 -21.65
CA ASN A 101 -2.91 -1.96 -20.53
C ASN A 101 -2.03 -1.20 -19.54
N LYS A 102 -2.17 0.13 -19.52
CA LYS A 102 -1.24 0.99 -18.77
C LYS A 102 -1.22 0.74 -17.27
N LEU A 103 -2.35 0.31 -16.69
CA LEU A 103 -2.40 -0.05 -15.28
C LEU A 103 -1.53 -1.28 -15.02
N TYR A 104 -1.74 -2.35 -15.79
CA TYR A 104 -1.01 -3.59 -15.58
C TYR A 104 0.46 -3.49 -15.97
N GLU A 105 0.84 -2.68 -16.96
CA GLU A 105 2.24 -2.32 -17.22
C GLU A 105 2.90 -1.80 -15.94
N ASN A 106 2.31 -0.78 -15.30
CA ASN A 106 2.85 -0.19 -14.07
C ASN A 106 2.86 -1.20 -12.90
N LEU A 107 1.84 -2.05 -12.79
CA LEU A 107 1.78 -3.05 -11.73
C LEU A 107 2.84 -4.15 -11.91
N PHE A 108 3.13 -4.58 -13.14
CA PHE A 108 4.24 -5.51 -13.40
C PHE A 108 5.60 -4.85 -13.18
N THR A 109 5.79 -3.60 -13.63
CA THR A 109 7.00 -2.83 -13.31
C THR A 109 7.21 -2.70 -11.80
N PHE A 110 6.13 -2.51 -11.03
CA PHE A 110 6.22 -2.53 -9.56
C PHE A 110 6.72 -3.87 -9.03
N LEU A 111 6.16 -5.00 -9.47
CA LEU A 111 6.60 -6.33 -9.01
C LEU A 111 8.07 -6.59 -9.38
N GLU A 112 8.47 -6.25 -10.60
CA GLU A 112 9.84 -6.36 -11.07
C GLU A 112 10.80 -5.52 -10.22
N ALA A 113 10.44 -4.25 -9.98
CA ALA A 113 11.24 -3.33 -9.18
C ALA A 113 11.40 -3.79 -7.73
N VAL A 114 10.36 -4.37 -7.10
CA VAL A 114 10.41 -4.87 -5.71
C VAL A 114 11.18 -6.18 -5.63
N TYR A 115 10.84 -7.18 -6.44
CA TYR A 115 11.25 -8.57 -6.22
C TYR A 115 12.42 -9.04 -7.09
N VAL A 116 12.59 -8.46 -8.29
CA VAL A 116 13.63 -8.89 -9.25
C VAL A 116 14.85 -7.99 -9.15
N ASN A 117 14.64 -6.67 -9.09
CA ASN A 117 15.70 -5.66 -9.14
C ASN A 117 16.25 -5.24 -7.78
N ASN A 118 16.07 -6.06 -6.73
CA ASN A 118 16.54 -5.78 -5.36
C ASN A 118 16.13 -4.37 -4.87
N ILE A 119 14.83 -4.06 -4.99
CA ILE A 119 14.21 -2.77 -4.68
C ILE A 119 14.82 -1.60 -5.47
N ASN A 120 14.31 -1.39 -6.68
CA ASN A 120 14.61 -0.20 -7.49
C ASN A 120 13.69 0.98 -7.11
N GLU A 121 14.17 1.90 -6.27
CA GLU A 121 13.38 3.03 -5.78
C GLU A 121 12.95 4.03 -6.87
N GLU A 122 13.76 4.21 -7.92
CA GLU A 122 13.45 5.14 -9.02
C GLU A 122 12.22 4.65 -9.79
N GLN A 123 12.22 3.38 -10.20
CA GLN A 123 11.07 2.75 -10.87
C GLN A 123 9.82 2.78 -9.97
N LEU A 124 9.99 2.51 -8.68
CA LEU A 124 8.86 2.54 -7.73
C LEU A 124 8.26 3.94 -7.58
N ALA A 125 9.09 4.98 -7.56
CA ALA A 125 8.62 6.36 -7.49
C ALA A 125 7.74 6.72 -8.70
N GLU A 126 8.14 6.31 -9.91
CA GLU A 126 7.33 6.51 -11.12
C GLU A 126 5.99 5.78 -11.05
N VAL A 127 5.99 4.52 -10.61
CA VAL A 127 4.74 3.74 -10.46
C VAL A 127 3.82 4.38 -9.43
N PHE A 128 4.33 4.75 -8.26
CA PHE A 128 3.51 5.40 -7.22
C PHE A 128 2.96 6.76 -7.70
N GLN A 129 3.77 7.55 -8.42
CA GLN A 129 3.31 8.79 -9.03
C GLN A 129 2.17 8.55 -10.02
N TYR A 130 2.28 7.54 -10.89
CA TYR A 130 1.22 7.16 -11.82
C TYR A 130 -0.07 6.77 -11.08
N LEU A 131 0.03 5.89 -10.08
CA LEU A 131 -1.14 5.42 -9.31
C LEU A 131 -1.82 6.57 -8.56
N GLU A 132 -1.06 7.48 -7.98
CA GLU A 132 -1.59 8.66 -7.30
C GLU A 132 -2.25 9.65 -8.28
N GLN A 133 -1.61 9.94 -9.42
CA GLN A 133 -2.15 10.84 -10.44
C GLN A 133 -3.46 10.30 -11.03
N LYS A 134 -3.55 9.00 -11.28
CA LYS A 134 -4.77 8.32 -11.75
C LYS A 134 -5.76 8.04 -10.63
N GLN A 135 -5.45 8.41 -9.40
CA GLN A 135 -6.28 8.23 -8.21
C GLN A 135 -6.66 6.76 -7.95
N LEU A 136 -5.76 5.85 -8.32
CA LEU A 136 -5.88 4.41 -8.16
C LEU A 136 -5.47 3.97 -6.75
N PHE A 137 -6.09 4.60 -5.74
CA PHE A 137 -5.67 4.49 -4.34
C PHE A 137 -5.73 3.07 -3.79
N ALA A 138 -6.66 2.22 -4.26
CA ALA A 138 -6.69 0.81 -3.83
C ALA A 138 -5.44 0.03 -4.28
N TYR A 139 -4.92 0.32 -5.47
CA TYR A 139 -3.69 -0.29 -5.98
C TYR A 139 -2.46 0.30 -5.30
N ALA A 140 -2.40 1.63 -5.15
CA ALA A 140 -1.32 2.29 -4.41
C ALA A 140 -1.22 1.76 -2.97
N GLU A 141 -2.35 1.63 -2.26
CA GLU A 141 -2.42 1.06 -0.92
C GLU A 141 -1.81 -0.35 -0.87
N ALA A 142 -2.23 -1.23 -1.78
CA ALA A 142 -1.69 -2.60 -1.86
C ALA A 142 -0.19 -2.64 -2.18
N CYS A 143 0.27 -1.81 -3.12
CA CYS A 143 1.68 -1.69 -3.48
C CYS A 143 2.53 -1.18 -2.29
N TYR A 144 2.06 -0.17 -1.55
CA TYR A 144 2.77 0.32 -0.36
C TYR A 144 2.85 -0.73 0.76
N ILE A 145 1.83 -1.57 0.93
CA ILE A 145 1.87 -2.68 1.90
C ILE A 145 2.97 -3.68 1.51
N VAL A 146 2.97 -4.14 0.25
CA VAL A 146 3.99 -5.07 -0.26
C VAL A 146 5.40 -4.48 -0.13
N TYR A 147 5.55 -3.21 -0.48
CA TYR A 147 6.82 -2.47 -0.34
C TYR A 147 7.29 -2.38 1.11
N ALA A 148 6.38 -2.09 2.06
CA ALA A 148 6.68 -2.04 3.48
C ALA A 148 7.13 -3.41 4.04
N ASP A 149 6.44 -4.48 3.63
CA ASP A 149 6.74 -5.84 4.06
C ASP A 149 8.13 -6.27 3.57
N GLU A 150 8.48 -5.95 2.33
CA GLU A 150 9.78 -6.31 1.76
C GLU A 150 10.95 -5.58 2.45
N TYR A 151 10.83 -4.27 2.72
CA TYR A 151 11.82 -3.58 3.54
C TYR A 151 11.89 -4.11 4.98
N GLY A 152 10.76 -4.57 5.52
CA GLY A 152 10.74 -5.25 6.80
C GLY A 152 11.62 -6.48 6.83
N LYS A 153 11.57 -7.31 5.78
CA LYS A 153 12.43 -8.51 5.66
C LYS A 153 13.91 -8.14 5.58
N GLN A 154 14.23 -7.00 4.97
CA GLN A 154 15.60 -6.49 4.87
C GLN A 154 16.07 -5.72 6.12
N GLY A 155 15.23 -5.58 7.15
CA GLY A 155 15.56 -4.82 8.37
C GLY A 155 15.57 -3.29 8.19
N GLN A 156 15.09 -2.77 7.07
CA GLN A 156 15.00 -1.33 6.78
C GLN A 156 13.74 -0.72 7.39
N PHE A 157 13.68 -0.67 8.73
CA PHE A 157 12.47 -0.27 9.48
C PHE A 157 12.02 1.18 9.25
N GLU A 158 12.94 2.09 8.96
CA GLU A 158 12.61 3.48 8.64
C GLU A 158 11.79 3.56 7.35
N LYS A 159 12.25 2.90 6.28
CA LYS A 159 11.54 2.86 5.00
C LYS A 159 10.21 2.11 5.10
N LYS A 160 10.17 1.02 5.86
CA LYS A 160 8.93 0.31 6.20
C LYS A 160 7.91 1.25 6.87
N THR A 161 8.35 2.04 7.84
CA THR A 161 7.49 3.00 8.56
C THR A 161 6.99 4.10 7.63
N ALA A 162 7.86 4.65 6.77
CA ALA A 162 7.48 5.62 5.75
C ALA A 162 6.45 5.06 4.76
N ALA A 163 6.62 3.81 4.31
CA ALA A 163 5.66 3.14 3.44
C ALA A 163 4.29 2.94 4.12
N TYR A 164 4.24 2.54 5.39
CA TYR A 164 2.95 2.47 6.11
C TYR A 164 2.31 3.84 6.34
N GLN A 165 3.10 4.90 6.50
CA GLN A 165 2.55 6.25 6.51
C GLN A 165 1.86 6.57 5.17
N LYS A 166 2.45 6.14 4.05
CA LYS A 166 1.82 6.25 2.72
C LYS A 166 0.54 5.42 2.58
N VAL A 167 0.47 4.24 3.20
CA VAL A 167 -0.78 3.46 3.28
C VAL A 167 -1.88 4.28 3.95
N LEU A 168 -1.59 4.86 5.12
CA LEU A 168 -2.55 5.68 5.87
C LEU A 168 -2.98 6.93 5.09
N GLU A 169 -2.03 7.66 4.48
CA GLU A 169 -2.33 8.80 3.60
C GLU A 169 -3.25 8.39 2.44
N THR A 170 -2.99 7.24 1.83
CA THR A 170 -3.80 6.70 0.72
C THR A 170 -5.22 6.33 1.17
N GLN A 171 -5.36 5.69 2.34
CA GLN A 171 -6.66 5.37 2.94
C GLN A 171 -7.45 6.64 3.28
N LEU A 172 -6.78 7.67 3.80
CA LEU A 172 -7.40 8.97 4.06
C LEU A 172 -7.91 9.60 2.76
N LYS A 173 -7.11 9.63 1.69
CA LYS A 173 -7.53 10.11 0.36
C LYS A 173 -8.74 9.35 -0.18
N LYS A 174 -8.80 8.03 0.06
CA LYS A 174 -9.93 7.17 -0.30
C LYS A 174 -11.20 7.52 0.49
N ASN A 175 -11.06 7.75 1.79
CA ASN A 175 -12.18 8.07 2.69
C ASN A 175 -12.68 9.52 2.55
N GLN A 176 -11.82 10.46 2.15
CA GLN A 176 -12.20 11.84 1.82
C GLN A 176 -13.21 11.94 0.69
N ARG A 177 -13.22 10.97 -0.23
CA ARG A 177 -14.26 10.84 -1.26
C ARG A 177 -15.60 10.35 -0.72
N GLY A 178 -15.67 9.96 0.57
CA GLY A 178 -16.87 9.51 1.27
C GLY A 178 -17.27 10.32 2.51
N ASP A 179 -16.72 11.53 2.72
CA ASP A 179 -17.13 12.64 3.64
C ASP A 179 -16.06 13.19 4.63
N CYS A 180 -16.18 14.53 4.83
CA CYS A 180 -15.58 15.57 5.72
C CYS A 180 -14.59 15.28 6.89
N LEU A 181 -14.26 14.05 7.25
CA LEU A 181 -13.45 13.75 8.46
C LEU A 181 -11.96 14.11 8.37
N TYR A 182 -11.45 14.40 7.17
CA TYR A 182 -10.02 14.57 6.90
C TYR A 182 -9.39 15.85 7.45
N GLU A 183 -10.10 16.98 7.39
CA GLU A 183 -9.61 18.24 7.96
C GLU A 183 -9.39 18.08 9.48
N PHE A 184 -10.19 17.25 10.14
CA PHE A 184 -10.09 16.98 11.58
C PHE A 184 -8.86 16.13 11.92
N PHE A 185 -8.60 15.04 11.20
CA PHE A 185 -7.46 14.16 11.47
C PHE A 185 -6.11 14.78 11.09
N LYS A 186 -6.05 15.52 9.98
CA LYS A 186 -4.83 16.24 9.57
C LYS A 186 -4.46 17.33 10.58
N LYS A 187 -5.45 18.08 11.09
CA LYS A 187 -5.25 19.07 12.17
C LYS A 187 -4.91 18.40 13.50
N GLY A 188 -5.44 17.21 13.78
CA GLY A 188 -5.11 16.43 14.97
C GLY A 188 -3.65 15.96 14.97
N PHE A 189 -3.16 15.41 13.85
CA PHE A 189 -1.78 14.96 13.73
C PHE A 189 -0.76 16.10 13.79
N THR A 190 -1.05 17.26 13.16
CA THR A 190 -0.18 18.44 13.29
C THR A 190 -0.17 18.97 14.72
N MET A 191 -1.31 18.98 15.43
CA MET A 191 -1.34 19.34 16.85
C MET A 191 -0.53 18.38 17.73
N ILE A 192 -0.58 17.07 17.49
CA ILE A 192 0.20 16.08 18.26
C ILE A 192 1.70 16.25 17.99
N ALA A 193 2.10 16.43 16.74
CA ALA A 193 3.50 16.67 16.40
C ALA A 193 4.04 17.97 17.02
N LEU A 194 3.23 19.04 17.01
CA LEU A 194 3.59 20.34 17.60
C LEU A 194 3.69 20.28 19.13
N THR A 195 2.79 19.55 19.80
CA THR A 195 2.84 19.38 21.26
C THR A 195 4.04 18.56 21.72
N VAL A 196 4.46 17.54 20.96
CA VAL A 196 5.69 16.78 21.23
C VAL A 196 6.94 17.66 21.09
N VAL A 197 6.98 18.54 20.08
CA VAL A 197 8.08 19.50 19.89
C VAL A 197 8.09 20.58 20.99
N ALA A 198 6.92 21.03 21.46
CA ALA A 198 6.81 21.94 22.59
C ALA A 198 7.25 21.28 23.92
N ALA A 199 6.90 20.01 24.13
CA ALA A 199 7.33 19.24 25.30
C ALA A 199 8.86 19.01 25.35
N ALA A 200 9.53 19.00 24.18
CA ALA A 200 10.99 19.00 24.09
C ALA A 200 11.64 20.37 24.43
N GLY A 201 10.84 21.39 24.75
CA GLY A 201 11.29 22.67 25.31
C GLY A 201 11.99 23.61 24.32
N VAL A 202 11.61 23.54 23.03
CA VAL A 202 12.21 24.34 21.94
C VAL A 202 11.28 25.50 21.50
N TYR A 203 9.97 25.36 21.67
CA TYR A 203 8.97 26.32 21.23
C TYR A 203 7.82 26.43 22.24
N THR A 204 7.24 27.63 22.38
CA THR A 204 5.96 27.87 23.06
C THR A 204 4.85 28.06 22.04
N ILE A 205 3.70 27.44 22.29
CA ILE A 205 2.52 27.53 21.43
C ILE A 205 1.40 28.16 22.25
N ALA A 206 0.87 29.29 21.77
CA ALA A 206 -0.34 29.90 22.30
C ALA A 206 -1.50 29.60 21.35
N THR A 207 -2.57 29.01 21.88
CA THR A 207 -3.82 28.78 21.13
C THR A 207 -4.90 29.69 21.70
N ASP A 208 -5.36 30.65 20.90
CA ASP A 208 -6.55 31.42 21.20
C ASP A 208 -7.80 30.59 20.84
N ARG A 209 -8.76 30.48 21.76
CA ARG A 209 -9.98 29.67 21.55
C ARG A 209 -10.97 30.32 20.59
N ASN A 210 -10.78 31.61 20.25
CA ASN A 210 -11.72 32.37 19.42
C ASN A 210 -11.18 32.76 18.04
N THR A 211 -9.94 32.40 17.68
CA THR A 211 -9.39 32.66 16.33
C THR A 211 -8.69 31.43 15.75
N THR A 212 -8.72 31.28 14.42
CA THR A 212 -8.11 30.16 13.66
C THR A 212 -6.58 30.28 13.53
N SER A 213 -5.96 31.18 14.28
CA SER A 213 -4.55 31.58 14.18
C SER A 213 -3.73 30.86 15.25
N ILE A 214 -2.57 30.31 14.87
CA ILE A 214 -1.59 29.74 15.79
C ILE A 214 -0.34 30.62 15.75
N GLU A 215 0.06 31.17 16.89
CA GLU A 215 1.32 31.90 17.04
C GLU A 215 2.40 30.96 17.59
N ILE A 216 3.56 30.95 16.93
CA ILE A 216 4.72 30.10 17.29
C ILE A 216 5.89 31.03 17.63
N GLN A 217 6.39 30.94 18.86
CA GLN A 217 7.61 31.63 19.28
C GLN A 217 8.73 30.63 19.58
N LYS A 218 9.91 30.89 18.98
CA LYS A 218 11.14 30.12 19.25
C LYS A 218 11.76 30.59 20.56
N ILE A 219 12.13 29.65 21.42
CA ILE A 219 12.84 29.97 22.67
C ILE A 219 14.34 30.07 22.37
N ASP A 220 14.92 31.27 22.41
CA ASP A 220 16.39 31.44 22.35
C ASP A 220 17.01 31.18 23.73
N ARG A 221 17.78 30.09 23.86
CA ARG A 221 18.45 29.69 25.12
C ARG A 221 19.75 30.46 25.44
N ASN A 222 20.01 31.60 24.81
CA ASN A 222 21.28 32.33 24.96
C ASN A 222 21.26 33.51 25.96
N THR A 223 20.24 33.65 26.83
CA THR A 223 20.16 34.79 27.77
C THR A 223 20.20 34.43 29.26
N THR A 224 20.46 33.17 29.63
CA THR A 224 20.64 32.74 31.03
C THR A 224 22.08 32.32 31.35
N MET A 225 23.04 33.14 30.94
CA MET A 225 24.37 33.18 31.55
C MET A 225 24.56 34.60 32.12
N ILE A 226 24.01 34.83 33.31
CA ILE A 226 24.38 35.99 34.14
C ILE A 226 25.08 35.46 35.39
N ASP A 227 26.30 35.95 35.55
CA ASP A 227 27.30 35.66 36.57
C ASP A 227 26.76 35.47 37.99
N ARG A 228 27.31 34.45 38.66
CA ARG A 228 27.51 34.45 40.12
C ARG A 228 28.98 34.15 40.44
N ASN A 229 29.85 35.09 40.09
CA ASN A 229 31.08 35.30 40.84
C ASN A 229 30.75 36.19 42.04
N THR A 230 30.61 35.60 43.23
CA THR A 230 30.81 36.33 44.50
C THR A 230 32.01 35.69 45.18
N THR A 231 33.13 36.38 45.02
CA THR A 231 34.41 36.14 45.67
C THR A 231 34.25 36.29 47.18
N SER A 232 34.64 35.25 47.92
CA SER A 232 34.96 35.35 49.34
C SER A 232 36.15 36.28 49.55
N GLN A 233 36.01 37.32 50.38
CA GLN A 233 37.13 37.87 51.15
C GLN A 233 36.66 38.25 52.56
N ASN A 234 37.27 37.56 53.53
CA ASN A 234 37.33 37.93 54.95
C ASN A 234 38.17 39.21 55.11
N VAL A 235 37.74 40.15 55.97
CA VAL A 235 38.36 40.49 57.28
C VAL A 235 37.28 41.19 58.12
#